data_AF-A0A412CHJ1-F1
#
_entry.id   AF-A0A412CHJ1-F1
#
_cell.length_a   1.000
_cell.length_b   1.000
_cell.length_c   1.000
_cell.angle_alpha   90.00
_cell.angle_beta   90.00
_cell.angle_gamma   90.00
#
_symmetry.space_group_name_H-M   'P 1'
#
loop_
_entity.id
_entity.type
_entity.pdbx_description
1 polymer ?
#
loop_
_entity_poly.entity_id
_entity_poly.type
_entity_poly.pdbx_seq_one_letter_code
_entity_poly.pdbx_strand_id
1 'polypeptide(L)' 'MPQHTHTASTNTTGSHAHTYRTFYGTTGYGPDGSSDREKTINTGSSGNHTHTVTINNTGSNQAHNNLQPYIAVYIWKRTA' A
#
# COMPACT_ATOMS: atom_id res chain seq x y z
N MET A 1 3.67 27.68 9.09
CA MET A 1 4.16 26.52 8.32
C MET A 1 3.65 26.63 6.90
N PRO A 2 4.52 26.54 5.87
CA PRO A 2 4.09 26.49 4.48
C PRO A 2 3.12 25.32 4.24
N GLN A 3 2.17 25.53 3.34
CA GLN A 3 1.29 24.47 2.84
C GLN A 3 2.13 23.49 2.03
N HIS A 4 1.98 22.20 2.33
CA HIS A 4 2.61 21.13 1.56
C HIS A 4 1.63 19.97 1.37
N THR A 5 1.94 19.11 0.40
CA THR A 5 1.14 17.96 0.03
C THR A 5 1.75 16.69 0.58
N HIS A 6 0.93 15.79 1.13
CA HIS A 6 1.37 14.43 1.41
C HIS A 6 0.91 13.51 0.29
N THR A 7 1.77 12.56 -0.07
CA THR A 7 1.42 11.47 -0.99
C THR A 7 1.72 10.17 -0.26
N ALA A 8 0.76 9.24 -0.29
CA ALA A 8 0.91 7.92 0.29
C ALA A 8 0.36 6.89 -0.69
N SER A 9 1.01 5.74 -0.72
CA SER A 9 0.61 4.63 -1.56
C SER A 9 0.66 3.35 -0.77
N THR A 10 -0.30 2.49 -1.04
CA THR A 10 -0.31 1.08 -0.68
C THR A 10 -0.34 0.27 -1.97
N ASN A 11 -0.24 -1.05 -1.83
CA ASN A 11 -0.38 -1.96 -2.94
C ASN A 11 -1.61 -2.86 -2.77
N THR A 12 -2.08 -3.36 -3.90
CA THR A 12 -2.89 -4.58 -3.91
C THR A 12 -1.94 -5.74 -3.78
N THR A 13 -2.21 -6.62 -2.84
CA THR A 13 -1.44 -7.84 -2.70
C THR A 13 -2.34 -8.99 -3.18
N GLY A 14 -1.79 -9.70 -4.16
CA GLY A 14 -2.56 -10.50 -5.12
C GLY A 14 -3.29 -11.68 -4.49
N SER A 15 -4.31 -12.17 -5.19
CA SER A 15 -4.99 -13.39 -4.81
C SER A 15 -4.06 -14.60 -4.92
N HIS A 16 -4.09 -15.48 -3.90
CA HIS A 16 -3.40 -16.76 -3.95
C HIS A 16 -4.36 -17.89 -3.61
N ALA A 17 -4.12 -19.04 -4.24
CA ALA A 17 -4.81 -20.29 -3.99
C ALA A 17 -3.77 -21.40 -3.85
N HIS A 18 -4.08 -22.40 -3.02
CA HIS A 18 -3.29 -23.61 -2.92
C HIS A 18 -3.83 -24.67 -3.88
N THR A 19 -3.01 -25.64 -4.22
CA THR A 19 -3.43 -26.81 -4.99
C THR A 19 -3.03 -28.06 -4.23
N TYR A 20 -3.90 -29.06 -4.21
CA TYR A 20 -3.57 -30.36 -3.66
C TYR A 20 -3.96 -31.46 -4.63
N ARG A 21 -3.27 -32.60 -4.50
CA ARG A 21 -3.52 -33.79 -5.31
C ARG A 21 -4.39 -34.76 -4.56
N THR A 22 -5.34 -35.37 -5.26
CA THR A 22 -6.13 -36.49 -4.74
C THR A 22 -6.12 -37.64 -5.73
N PHE A 23 -6.16 -38.85 -5.17
CA PHE A 23 -6.27 -40.10 -5.90
C PHE A 23 -7.61 -40.73 -5.56
N TYR A 24 -8.35 -41.16 -6.56
CA TYR A 24 -9.62 -41.84 -6.37
C TYR A 24 -9.73 -43.06 -7.28
N GLY A 25 -10.31 -44.12 -6.73
CA GLY A 25 -10.59 -45.34 -7.48
C GLY A 25 -11.76 -45.14 -8.44
N THR A 26 -11.63 -45.61 -9.67
CA THR A 26 -12.76 -45.68 -10.61
C THR A 26 -13.38 -47.07 -10.62
N THR A 27 -14.71 -47.16 -10.56
CA THR A 27 -15.42 -48.41 -10.78
C THR A 27 -15.43 -48.75 -12.28
N GLY A 28 -14.62 -49.74 -12.67
CA GLY A 28 -14.52 -50.24 -14.03
C GLY A 28 -13.05 -50.41 -14.44
N TYR A 29 -12.50 -51.60 -14.18
CA TYR A 29 -11.14 -51.95 -14.60
C TYR A 29 -11.12 -52.15 -16.13
N GLY A 30 -10.23 -51.44 -16.84
CA GLY A 30 -9.78 -51.83 -18.17
C GLY A 30 -8.92 -53.11 -18.09
N PRO A 31 -8.63 -53.78 -19.22
CA PRO A 31 -7.90 -55.06 -19.27
C PRO A 31 -6.51 -55.04 -18.61
N ASP A 32 -5.99 -53.84 -18.34
CA ASP A 32 -4.71 -53.47 -17.76
C ASP A 32 -4.74 -53.21 -16.23
N GLY A 33 -5.91 -53.29 -15.59
CA GLY A 33 -6.04 -53.50 -14.13
C GLY A 33 -5.69 -52.32 -13.21
N SER A 34 -5.30 -51.16 -13.73
CA SER A 34 -5.03 -49.96 -12.91
C SER A 34 -6.30 -49.11 -12.76
N SER A 35 -6.71 -48.82 -11.52
CA SER A 35 -7.96 -48.11 -11.20
C SER A 35 -7.77 -46.76 -10.51
N ASP A 36 -6.53 -46.32 -10.29
CA ASP A 36 -6.26 -45.07 -9.59
C ASP A 36 -6.13 -43.91 -10.58
N ARG A 37 -7.04 -42.93 -10.48
CA ARG A 37 -6.94 -41.67 -11.22
C ARG A 37 -6.44 -40.55 -10.32
N GLU A 38 -5.50 -39.80 -10.85
CA GLU A 38 -4.93 -38.63 -10.21
C GLU A 38 -5.66 -37.35 -10.65
N LYS A 39 -6.04 -36.49 -9.70
CA LYS A 39 -6.63 -35.18 -9.99
C LYS A 39 -5.98 -34.09 -9.13
N THR A 40 -5.62 -32.98 -9.76
CA THR A 40 -5.28 -31.73 -9.06
C THR A 40 -6.54 -30.95 -8.78
N ILE A 41 -6.72 -30.50 -7.54
CA ILE A 41 -7.81 -29.64 -7.13
C ILE A 41 -7.20 -28.36 -6.57
N ASN A 42 -7.73 -27.22 -7.01
CA ASN A 42 -7.40 -25.92 -6.44
C ASN A 42 -8.30 -25.67 -5.23
N THR A 43 -7.71 -25.17 -4.14
CA THR A 43 -8.48 -24.54 -3.08
C THR A 43 -9.07 -23.23 -3.60
N GLY A 44 -10.15 -22.76 -2.98
CA GLY A 44 -10.67 -21.42 -3.29
C GLY A 44 -9.59 -20.33 -3.08
N SER A 45 -9.72 -19.24 -3.84
CA SER A 45 -8.86 -18.06 -3.72
C SER A 45 -9.59 -16.98 -2.93
N SER A 46 -8.91 -16.30 -2.01
CA SER A 46 -9.52 -15.28 -1.14
C SER A 46 -9.80 -13.93 -1.84
N GLY A 47 -9.60 -13.84 -3.16
CA GLY A 47 -9.66 -12.58 -3.91
C GLY A 47 -8.42 -11.70 -3.71
N ASN A 48 -8.40 -10.51 -4.33
CA ASN A 48 -7.36 -9.51 -4.10
C ASN A 48 -7.64 -8.76 -2.79
N HIS A 49 -6.59 -8.33 -2.09
CA HIS A 49 -6.72 -7.49 -0.91
C HIS A 49 -5.94 -6.18 -1.04
N THR A 50 -6.54 -5.10 -0.55
CA THR A 50 -6.02 -3.74 -0.68
C THR A 50 -6.18 -2.98 0.63
N HIS A 51 -5.22 -2.11 0.92
CA HIS A 51 -5.32 -1.15 2.01
C HIS A 51 -5.61 0.25 1.46
N THR A 52 -6.52 0.99 2.09
CA THR A 52 -6.71 2.41 1.82
C THR A 52 -5.96 3.22 2.87
N VAL A 53 -5.13 4.17 2.44
CA VAL A 53 -4.45 5.12 3.33
C VAL A 53 -5.02 6.51 3.10
N THR A 54 -5.57 7.09 4.15
CA THR A 54 -6.06 8.48 4.14
C THR A 54 -5.09 9.33 4.95
N ILE A 55 -4.44 10.29 4.28
CA ILE A 55 -3.55 11.26 4.90
C ILE A 55 -3.94 12.66 4.43
N ASN A 56 -4.04 13.58 5.37
CA ASN A 56 -4.40 14.97 5.10
C ASN A 56 -3.16 15.83 4.88
N ASN A 57 -3.33 16.88 4.07
CA ASN A 57 -2.32 17.90 3.87
C ASN A 57 -2.15 18.76 5.12
N THR A 58 -0.92 19.21 5.39
CA THR A 58 -0.60 20.05 6.54
C THR A 58 0.00 21.38 6.08
N GLY A 59 -0.19 22.41 6.90
CA GLY A 59 0.27 23.78 6.62
C GLY A 59 -0.78 24.60 5.89
N SER A 60 -0.78 25.91 6.17
CA SER A 60 -1.87 26.81 5.79
C SER A 60 -1.38 28.07 5.06
N ASN A 61 -0.08 28.12 4.72
CA ASN A 61 0.57 29.26 4.06
C ASN A 61 0.29 30.62 4.74
N GLN A 62 -0.03 30.61 6.05
CA GLN A 62 -0.29 31.85 6.77
C GLN A 62 0.98 32.69 6.86
N ALA A 63 0.81 34.00 6.68
CA ALA A 63 1.87 34.97 6.87
C ALA A 63 2.46 34.81 8.27
N HIS A 64 3.78 34.82 8.35
CA HIS A 64 4.52 34.69 9.60
C HIS A 64 5.62 35.75 9.63
N ASN A 65 6.04 36.12 10.84
CA ASN A 65 7.15 37.05 11.00
C ASN A 65 8.41 36.45 10.36
N ASN A 66 8.93 37.15 9.35
CA ASN A 66 10.18 36.80 8.67
C ASN A 66 11.37 37.65 9.15
N LEU A 67 11.17 38.50 10.17
CA LEU A 67 12.26 39.22 10.82
C LEU A 67 12.94 38.28 11.81
N GLN A 68 14.26 38.18 11.68
CA GLN A 68 15.09 37.66 12.76
C GLN A 68 14.93 38.51 14.03
N PRO A 69 15.28 37.99 15.21
CA PRO A 69 15.28 38.79 16.43
C PRO A 69 16.03 40.12 16.23
N TYR A 70 15.37 41.22 16.58
CA TYR A 70 15.92 42.56 16.44
C TYR A 70 15.52 43.44 17.62
N ILE A 71 16.29 44.52 17.81
CA ILE A 71 15.96 45.60 18.73
C ILE A 71 15.78 46.88 17.92
N ALA A 72 14.82 47.72 18.32
CA ALA A 72 14.63 49.02 17.70
C ALA A 72 15.58 50.05 18.34
N VAL A 73 16.38 50.73 17.52
CA VAL A 73 17.32 51.79 17.96
C VAL A 73 17.28 52.97 17.01
N TYR A 74 17.52 54.18 17.52
CA TYR A 74 17.70 55.36 16.69
C TYR A 74 19.11 55.39 16.10
N ILE A 75 19.23 55.48 14.78
CA ILE A 75 20.51 55.62 14.06
C ILE A 75 20.54 56.98 13.39
N TRP A 76 21.53 57.81 13.74
CA TRP A 76 21.69 59.16 13.21
C TRP A 76 22.81 59.19 12.17
N LYS A 77 22.55 59.84 11.03
CA LYS A 77 23.57 60.12 10.01
C LYS A 77 24.00 61.59 10.12
N ARG A 78 25.29 61.84 10.26
CA ARG A 78 25.86 63.19 10.19
C ARG A 78 25.74 63.74 8.76
N THR A 79 25.25 64.98 8.62
CA THR A 79 24.92 65.59 7.31
C THR A 79 25.82 66.78 6.92
N ALA A 80 26.68 67.27 7.83
CA ALA A 80 27.73 68.26 7.60
C ALA A 80 28.80 68.14 8.69
#